data_AF-A0A4Y2GXP6-F1
#
_entry.id   AF-A0A4Y2GXP6-F1
#
_cell.length_a   1.000
_cell.length_b   1.000
_cell.length_c   1.000
_cell.angle_alpha   90.00
_cell.angle_beta   90.00
_cell.angle_gamma   90.00
#
_symmetry.space_group_name_H-M   'P 1'
#
loop_
_entity.id
_entity.type
_entity.pdbx_description
1 polymer ?
#
loop_
_entity_poly.entity_id
_entity_poly.type
_entity_poly.pdbx_seq_one_letter_code
_entity_poly.pdbx_strand_id
1 'polypeptide(L)'
;MEIFVKALDREGVAFLHLRNKFKYISDAKVKEGMFIGPQIKVVVMKSLKKKLSEAEKAAWLTFKSVCTHFLGNKKAENYEDLVGDMVKCFRVIGCNMSLKLHVFDSHPNFFPQNLGAISDEHGERFHQDIYV
;
A
#
# COMPACT_ATOMS: atom_id res chain seq x y z
N MET A 1 -0.45 -0.97 -2.05
CA MET A 1 0.41 0.16 -2.48
C MET A 1 0.04 0.66 -3.88
N GLU A 2 -0.07 -0.23 -4.87
CA GLU A 2 -0.42 0.12 -6.25
C GLU A 2 -1.66 1.04 -6.37
N ILE A 3 -2.81 0.60 -5.85
CA ILE A 3 -4.08 1.36 -5.92
C ILE A 3 -4.02 2.72 -5.23
N PHE A 4 -3.20 2.85 -4.18
CA PHE A 4 -2.99 4.13 -3.49
C PHE A 4 -2.22 5.10 -4.38
N VAL A 5 -1.15 4.64 -5.05
CA VAL A 5 -0.38 5.50 -5.97
C VAL A 5 -1.18 5.88 -7.21
N LYS A 6 -2.07 5.01 -7.67
CA LYS A 6 -3.00 5.33 -8.77
C LYS A 6 -3.95 6.47 -8.43
N ALA A 7 -4.32 6.58 -7.15
CA ALA A 7 -5.27 7.58 -6.65
C ALA A 7 -4.60 8.89 -6.18
N LEU A 8 -3.26 8.94 -6.10
CA LEU A 8 -2.56 10.19 -5.78
C LEU A 8 -2.83 11.25 -6.85
N ASP A 9 -2.95 12.49 -6.40
CA ASP A 9 -3.04 13.63 -7.30
C ASP A 9 -1.81 13.68 -8.21
N ARG A 10 -2.03 13.67 -9.53
CA ARG A 10 -0.96 13.61 -10.54
C ARG A 10 -0.15 14.90 -10.61
N GLU A 11 -0.72 16.01 -10.17
CA GLU A 11 -0.04 17.31 -10.06
C GLU A 11 0.42 17.58 -8.61
N GLY A 12 -0.01 16.73 -7.67
CA GLY A 12 0.30 16.84 -6.26
C GLY A 12 1.78 16.63 -5.93
N VAL A 13 2.23 17.31 -4.86
CA VAL A 13 3.63 17.28 -4.39
C VAL A 13 4.10 15.86 -4.05
N ALA A 14 3.20 15.01 -3.58
CA ALA A 14 3.48 13.59 -3.31
C ALA A 14 3.86 12.83 -4.59
N PHE A 15 3.06 12.94 -5.65
CA PHE A 15 3.29 12.22 -6.91
C PHE A 15 4.52 12.74 -7.63
N LEU A 16 4.70 14.06 -7.69
CA LEU A 16 5.92 14.67 -8.26
C LEU A 16 7.18 14.22 -7.52
N HIS A 17 7.11 14.04 -6.19
CA HIS A 17 8.22 13.49 -5.43
C HIS A 17 8.52 12.04 -5.80
N LEU A 18 7.51 11.19 -6.00
CA LEU A 18 7.69 9.81 -6.47
C LEU A 18 8.37 9.77 -7.83
N ARG A 19 7.90 10.57 -8.78
CA ARG A 19 8.46 10.70 -10.12
C ARG A 19 9.93 11.12 -10.08
N ASN A 20 10.25 12.14 -9.28
CA ASN A 20 11.62 12.66 -9.14
C ASN A 20 12.56 11.68 -8.43
N LYS A 21 12.04 10.87 -7.50
CA LYS A 21 12.83 9.89 -6.75
C LYS A 21 13.17 8.67 -7.60
N PHE A 22 12.30 8.30 -8.53
CA PHE A 22 12.48 7.13 -9.39
C PHE A 22 12.73 7.50 -10.85
N LYS A 23 13.80 8.27 -11.11
CA LYS A 23 14.16 8.72 -12.47
C LYS A 23 14.42 7.57 -13.47
N TYR A 24 14.77 6.39 -12.97
CA TYR A 24 15.07 5.20 -13.78
C TYR A 24 13.84 4.30 -14.01
N ILE A 25 12.68 4.65 -13.45
CA ILE A 25 11.42 3.95 -13.69
C ILE A 25 10.61 4.80 -14.68
N SER A 26 9.92 4.15 -15.62
CA SER A 26 9.07 4.88 -16.56
C SER A 26 7.91 5.58 -15.85
N ASP A 27 7.49 6.71 -16.40
CA ASP A 27 6.36 7.49 -15.90
C ASP A 27 5.08 6.65 -15.80
N ALA A 28 4.84 5.78 -16.79
CA ALA A 28 3.75 4.81 -16.78
C ALA A 28 3.81 3.85 -15.59
N LYS A 29 4.98 3.28 -15.28
CA LYS A 29 5.16 2.40 -14.11
C LYS A 29 4.93 3.13 -12.79
N VAL A 30 5.38 4.39 -12.68
CA VAL A 30 5.13 5.23 -11.49
C VAL A 30 3.63 5.55 -11.36
N LYS A 31 2.96 5.92 -12.46
CA LYS A 31 1.51 6.20 -12.49
C LYS A 31 0.68 5.00 -12.06
N GLU A 32 1.08 3.82 -12.54
CA GLU A 32 0.44 2.56 -12.20
C GLU A 32 0.84 2.03 -10.82
N GLY A 33 1.74 2.70 -10.09
CA GLY A 33 2.19 2.22 -8.78
C GLY A 33 2.95 0.89 -8.84
N MET A 34 3.54 0.57 -10.00
CA MET A 34 4.32 -0.65 -10.22
C MET A 34 5.74 -0.48 -9.67
N PHE A 35 5.89 -0.83 -8.39
CA PHE A 35 7.16 -0.83 -7.69
C PHE A 35 7.55 -2.24 -7.27
N ILE A 36 8.85 -2.55 -7.33
CA ILE A 36 9.39 -3.79 -6.75
C ILE A 36 9.54 -3.66 -5.23
N GLY A 37 9.65 -4.78 -4.52
CA GLY A 37 9.77 -4.83 -3.05
C GLY A 37 10.76 -3.82 -2.43
N PRO A 38 12.00 -3.69 -2.95
CA PRO A 38 12.97 -2.71 -2.44
C PRO A 38 12.51 -1.26 -2.65
N GLN A 39 11.89 -0.95 -3.79
CA GLN A 39 11.36 0.39 -4.09
C GLN A 39 10.20 0.73 -3.16
N ILE A 40 9.30 -0.23 -2.90
CA ILE A 40 8.23 -0.10 -1.90
C ILE A 40 8.87 0.26 -0.56
N LYS A 41 9.80 -0.55 -0.03
CA LYS A 41 10.47 -0.26 1.26
C LYS A 41 11.11 1.14 1.32
N VAL A 42 11.76 1.58 0.25
CA VAL A 42 12.45 2.89 0.16
C VAL A 42 11.49 4.07 0.03
N VAL A 43 10.36 3.93 -0.66
CA VAL A 43 9.43 5.03 -0.94
C VAL A 43 8.29 5.16 0.05
N VAL A 44 7.79 4.04 0.56
CA VAL A 44 6.54 3.97 1.33
C VAL A 44 6.67 4.64 2.69
N MET A 45 7.76 4.47 3.46
CA MET A 45 7.60 4.62 4.91
C MET A 45 7.96 5.98 5.54
N LYS A 46 8.84 6.81 4.94
CA LYS A 46 9.32 8.04 5.63
C LYS A 46 9.22 9.34 4.83
N SER A 47 9.62 9.38 3.56
CA SER A 47 9.73 10.65 2.81
C SER A 47 8.43 11.12 2.15
N LEU A 48 7.50 10.19 1.89
CA LEU A 48 6.23 10.47 1.22
C LEU A 48 5.22 11.13 2.17
N LYS A 49 5.15 10.68 3.44
CA LYS A 49 4.16 11.15 4.44
C LYS A 49 4.11 12.68 4.60
N LYS A 50 5.25 13.37 4.52
CA LYS A 50 5.32 14.83 4.67
C LYS A 50 4.80 15.61 3.46
N LYS A 51 4.53 14.92 2.34
CA LYS A 51 4.13 15.52 1.06
C LYS A 51 2.71 15.16 0.64
N LEU A 52 2.04 14.30 1.41
CA LEU A 52 0.64 13.92 1.21
C LEU A 52 -0.26 15.06 1.66
N SER A 53 -1.36 15.29 0.94
CA SER A 53 -2.50 16.07 1.43
C SER A 53 -3.11 15.41 2.67
N GLU A 54 -3.95 16.13 3.42
CA GLU A 54 -4.55 15.55 4.64
C GLU A 54 -5.43 14.32 4.34
N ALA A 55 -6.15 14.29 3.22
CA ALA A 55 -6.94 13.12 2.81
C ALA A 55 -6.06 11.93 2.44
N GLU A 56 -5.02 12.14 1.62
CA GLU A 56 -4.07 11.08 1.26
C GLU A 56 -3.29 10.58 2.48
N LYS A 57 -2.97 11.46 3.42
CA LYS A 57 -2.30 11.13 4.67
C LYS A 57 -3.20 10.33 5.61
N ALA A 58 -4.50 10.62 5.68
CA ALA A 58 -5.46 9.81 6.42
C ALA A 58 -5.53 8.39 5.82
N ALA A 59 -5.71 8.27 4.49
CA ALA A 59 -5.68 6.99 3.78
C ALA A 59 -4.35 6.24 3.98
N TRP A 60 -3.23 6.95 3.99
CA TRP A 60 -1.92 6.37 4.25
C TRP A 60 -1.80 5.77 5.66
N LEU A 61 -2.31 6.48 6.66
CA LEU A 61 -2.25 6.06 8.06
C LEU A 61 -3.14 4.84 8.31
N THR A 62 -4.35 4.79 7.75
CA THR A 62 -5.24 3.63 7.86
C THR A 62 -4.63 2.41 7.16
N PHE A 63 -4.05 2.58 5.96
CA PHE A 63 -3.31 1.50 5.28
C PHE A 63 -2.16 0.96 6.13
N LYS A 64 -1.35 1.85 6.74
CA LYS A 64 -0.28 1.43 7.64
C LYS A 64 -0.81 0.68 8.87
N SER A 65 -1.95 1.12 9.40
CA SER A 65 -2.62 0.45 10.53
C SER A 65 -3.00 -0.98 10.16
N VAL A 66 -3.65 -1.19 9.01
CA VAL A 66 -3.97 -2.54 8.48
C VAL A 66 -2.70 -3.38 8.28
N CYS A 67 -1.63 -2.81 7.72
CA CYS A 67 -0.38 -3.55 7.54
C CYS A 67 0.22 -4.03 8.88
N THR A 68 0.08 -3.22 9.94
CA THR A 68 0.71 -3.49 11.24
C THR A 68 -0.14 -4.43 12.10
N HIS A 69 -1.45 -4.23 12.09
CA HIS A 69 -2.38 -4.84 13.04
C HIS A 69 -3.28 -5.92 12.41
N PHE A 70 -3.35 -6.01 11.09
CA PHE A 70 -4.09 -7.08 10.40
C PHE A 70 -3.13 -8.03 9.67
N LEU A 71 -2.26 -7.48 8.82
CA LEU A 71 -1.37 -8.26 7.95
C LEU A 71 -0.07 -8.71 8.61
N GLY A 72 0.15 -8.35 9.87
CA GLY A 72 1.35 -8.71 10.62
C GLY A 72 1.32 -10.13 11.21
N ASN A 73 2.18 -10.35 12.20
CA ASN A 73 2.25 -11.63 12.92
C ASN A 73 1.04 -11.88 13.83
N LYS A 74 0.30 -10.82 14.17
CA LYS A 74 -0.89 -10.88 15.01
C LYS A 74 -2.00 -10.07 14.37
N LYS A 75 -3.12 -10.72 14.09
CA LYS A 75 -4.39 -10.09 13.75
C LYS A 75 -5.03 -9.48 15.01
N ALA A 76 -5.26 -8.17 15.02
CA ALA A 76 -5.92 -7.45 16.08
C ALA A 76 -7.42 -7.73 16.07
N GLU A 77 -8.08 -7.80 17.23
CA GLU A 77 -9.50 -8.15 17.34
C GLU A 77 -10.42 -7.20 16.56
N ASN A 78 -10.07 -5.91 16.49
CA ASN A 78 -10.80 -4.88 15.77
C ASN A 78 -10.42 -4.78 14.28
N TYR A 79 -9.97 -5.87 13.65
CA TYR A 79 -9.50 -5.83 12.26
C TYR A 79 -10.58 -5.39 11.26
N GLU A 80 -11.85 -5.69 11.52
CA GLU A 80 -12.97 -5.26 10.65
C GLU A 80 -13.06 -3.73 10.59
N ASP A 81 -12.95 -3.05 11.73
CA ASP A 81 -12.93 -1.59 11.80
C ASP A 81 -11.73 -1.01 11.05
N LEU A 82 -10.54 -1.61 11.25
CA LEU A 82 -9.32 -1.17 10.58
C LEU A 82 -9.43 -1.24 9.06
N VAL A 83 -10.01 -2.33 8.54
CA VAL A 83 -10.24 -2.50 7.11
C VAL A 83 -11.33 -1.55 6.62
N GLY A 84 -12.44 -1.43 7.34
CA GLY A 84 -13.54 -0.52 6.99
C GLY A 84 -13.08 0.94 6.90
N ASP A 85 -12.25 1.39 7.85
CA ASP A 85 -11.70 2.74 7.83
C ASP A 85 -10.71 2.95 6.68
N MET A 86 -9.88 1.94 6.36
CA MET A 86 -9.02 1.98 5.19
C MET A 86 -9.84 2.12 3.89
N VAL A 87 -10.89 1.32 3.72
CA VAL A 87 -11.77 1.36 2.54
C VAL A 87 -12.47 2.71 2.41
N LYS A 88 -12.98 3.28 3.51
CA LYS A 88 -13.58 4.62 3.54
C LYS A 88 -12.58 5.69 3.10
N CYS A 89 -11.38 5.73 3.68
CA CYS A 89 -10.37 6.71 3.30
C CYS A 89 -9.91 6.55 1.85
N PHE A 90 -9.80 5.32 1.37
CA PHE A 90 -9.43 5.03 -0.03
C PHE A 90 -10.49 5.56 -0.99
N ARG A 91 -11.77 5.40 -0.66
CA ARG A 91 -12.88 5.97 -1.43
C ARG A 91 -12.80 7.50 -1.50
N VAL A 92 -12.46 8.18 -0.39
CA VAL A 92 -12.33 9.64 -0.32
C VAL A 92 -11.27 10.17 -1.29
N ILE A 93 -10.15 9.46 -1.44
CA ILE A 93 -9.08 9.85 -2.39
C ILE A 93 -9.32 9.33 -3.81
N GLY A 94 -10.48 8.73 -4.10
CA GLY A 94 -10.80 8.23 -5.44
C GLY A 94 -10.10 6.92 -5.82
N CYS A 95 -9.67 6.11 -4.85
CA CYS A 95 -9.18 4.76 -5.13
C CYS A 95 -10.32 3.89 -5.69
N ASN A 96 -10.06 3.25 -6.83
CA ASN A 96 -10.93 2.20 -7.35
C ASN A 96 -10.87 0.94 -6.47
N MET A 97 -12.01 0.24 -6.36
CA MET A 97 -12.10 -1.03 -5.67
C MET A 97 -11.40 -2.12 -6.49
N SER A 98 -10.14 -2.40 -6.16
CA SER A 98 -9.45 -3.58 -6.71
C SER A 98 -10.00 -4.88 -6.12
N LEU A 99 -9.79 -6.00 -6.83
CA LEU A 99 -10.14 -7.32 -6.31
C LEU A 99 -9.54 -7.59 -4.92
N LYS A 100 -8.29 -7.19 -4.69
CA LYS A 100 -7.63 -7.32 -3.38
C LYS A 100 -8.36 -6.51 -2.31
N LEU A 101 -8.69 -5.25 -2.60
CA LEU A 101 -9.41 -4.38 -1.65
C LEU A 101 -10.82 -4.92 -1.35
N HIS A 102 -11.49 -5.49 -2.36
CA HIS A 102 -12.78 -6.14 -2.18
C HIS A 102 -12.70 -7.36 -1.27
N VAL A 103 -11.68 -8.22 -1.44
CA VAL A 103 -11.45 -9.36 -0.53
C VAL A 103 -11.18 -8.90 0.90
N PHE A 104 -10.41 -7.82 1.09
CA PHE A 104 -10.23 -7.22 2.41
C PHE A 104 -11.57 -6.80 3.03
N ASP A 105 -12.39 -6.07 2.28
CA ASP A 105 -13.66 -5.51 2.74
C ASP A 105 -14.73 -6.58 3.03
N SER A 106 -14.88 -7.55 2.13
CA SER A 106 -15.97 -8.53 2.18
C SER A 106 -15.60 -9.84 2.90
N HIS A 107 -14.31 -10.21 2.92
CA HIS A 107 -13.86 -11.49 3.45
C HIS A 107 -12.63 -11.38 4.38
N PRO A 108 -12.59 -10.43 5.35
CA PRO A 108 -11.45 -10.32 6.25
C PRO A 108 -11.26 -11.55 7.15
N ASN A 109 -12.32 -12.34 7.36
CA ASN A 109 -12.33 -13.55 8.19
C ASN A 109 -11.59 -14.73 7.54
N PHE A 110 -11.34 -14.69 6.23
CA PHE A 110 -10.59 -15.72 5.52
C PHE A 110 -9.10 -15.76 5.91
N PHE A 111 -8.58 -14.66 6.46
CA PHE A 111 -7.18 -14.54 6.82
C PHE A 111 -6.89 -15.21 8.19
N PRO A 112 -5.86 -16.09 8.29
CA PRO A 112 -5.47 -16.70 9.54
C PRO A 112 -4.91 -15.68 10.54
N GLN A 113 -4.82 -16.09 11.81
CA GLN A 113 -4.42 -15.21 12.91
C GLN A 113 -2.98 -14.68 12.79
N ASN A 114 -2.10 -15.43 12.12
CA ASN A 114 -0.70 -15.09 11.93
C ASN A 114 -0.33 -15.16 10.44
N LEU A 115 -0.42 -14.02 9.77
CA LEU A 115 -0.13 -13.91 8.34
C LEU A 115 1.38 -13.85 8.05
N GLY A 116 2.15 -13.24 8.94
CA GLY A 116 3.61 -13.18 8.77
C GLY A 116 4.30 -14.54 8.82
N ALA A 117 3.73 -15.52 9.52
CA ALA A 117 4.25 -16.89 9.52
C ALA A 117 4.00 -17.66 8.21
N ILE A 118 3.02 -17.24 7.41
CA ILE A 118 2.67 -17.89 6.13
C ILE A 118 3.05 -17.05 4.91
N SER A 119 3.54 -15.83 5.11
CA SER A 119 3.95 -14.96 4.01
C SER A 119 5.20 -15.50 3.34
N ASP A 120 5.17 -15.63 2.01
CA ASP A 120 6.32 -16.05 1.22
C ASP A 120 7.30 -14.89 0.94
N GLU A 121 7.83 -14.27 2.00
CA GLU A 121 8.84 -13.22 1.83
C GLU A 121 10.12 -13.75 1.16
N HIS A 122 10.41 -15.05 1.29
CA HIS A 122 11.60 -15.66 0.73
C HIS A 122 11.49 -15.86 -0.78
N GLY A 123 10.36 -16.37 -1.28
CA GLY A 123 10.07 -16.45 -2.72
C GLY A 123 10.04 -15.07 -3.37
N GLU A 124 9.41 -14.09 -2.73
CA GLU A 124 9.42 -12.69 -3.20
C GLU A 124 10.82 -12.08 -3.27
N ARG A 125 11.73 -12.47 -2.36
CA ARG A 125 13.14 -12.04 -2.38
C ARG A 125 13.95 -12.75 -3.46
N PHE A 126 13.72 -14.05 -3.67
CA PHE A 126 14.36 -14.83 -4.73
C PHE A 126 14.04 -14.27 -6.12
N HIS A 127 12.77 -13.89 -6.37
CA HIS A 127 12.39 -13.20 -7.60
C HIS A 127 13.11 -11.86 -7.78
N GLN A 128 13.45 -11.15 -6.70
CA GLN A 128 14.19 -9.88 -6.79
C GLN A 128 15.66 -10.12 -7.16
N ASP A 129 16.28 -11.16 -6.62
CA ASP A 129 17.71 -11.46 -6.81
C ASP A 129 18.02 -12.07 -8.20
N ILE A 130 17.03 -12.65 -8.89
CA ILE A 130 17.19 -13.17 -10.26
C ILE A 130 17.06 -12.07 -11.33
N TYR A 131 16.39 -10.95 -11.02
CA TYR A 131 16.24 -9.80 -11.94
C TYR A 131 17.50 -8.88 -11.98
N VAL A 132 18.69 -9.42 -11.72
CA VAL A 132 20.00 -8.75 -11.86
C VAL A 132 20.44 -8.68 -13.32
#